data_AF-A0AAV4NL43-F1
#
_entry.id   AF-A0AAV4NL43-F1
#
_cell.length_a   1.000
_cell.length_b   1.000
_cell.length_c   1.000
_cell.angle_alpha   90.00
_cell.angle_beta   90.00
_cell.angle_gamma   90.00
#
_symmetry.space_group_name_H-M   'P 1'
#
loop_
_entity.id
_entity.type
_entity.pdbx_description
1 polymer ?
#
loop_
_entity_poly.entity_id
_entity_poly.type
_entity_poly.pdbx_seq_one_letter_code
_entity_poly.pdbx_strand_id
1 'polypeptide(L)'
;MLVGILLKPRGSLRFLTMTSQTAANTFKKLIHICNKNHILNIERLATGNNVTALQYGPLGSQLKRNIFNEWFCSLINNNDINIFPVEFPIPKKQKILLPKTTQESSSDLLHDVLYNYFKIHHRFGCSLPFGLAAYGPCLNKNLPNEQSSDLVNFDMLNDLEAWTHISVIFFCPLKKSLNWFHHWSKQRYLWWRKYSSIPSKFSMSDVTKTSLNDQQLSLLLENPWGKDQLETITLHDNKSVEEFCQKHAIQLGIDKHQQDSMPAIVSCDANLDLAVLAYLSNSYAEKWREDKNKNVFHLHYKLAPYKVSLALEDTDAEHLKKLKNVVNHLTKELKESGINVLPESNSCFSDPIHLNFEKCDEMGIPYIIVLNENSLQTGIAGLRNRDTTLQEEVHITELSSKLSKYLKMKS
;
A
#
# COMPACT_ATOMS: atom_id res chain seq x y z
N MET A 1 -6.58 -40.73 -48.12
CA MET A 1 -6.57 -39.44 -48.83
C MET A 1 -7.26 -38.43 -47.92
N LEU A 2 -6.58 -37.36 -47.55
CA LEU A 2 -6.88 -36.47 -46.42
C LEU A 2 -8.29 -35.81 -46.49
N VAL A 3 -9.01 -35.83 -45.37
CA VAL A 3 -10.16 -34.95 -45.13
C VAL A 3 -9.65 -33.74 -44.36
N GLY A 4 -9.47 -32.62 -45.06
CA GLY A 4 -9.06 -31.34 -44.49
C GLY A 4 -10.21 -30.66 -43.75
N ILE A 5 -10.12 -30.61 -42.42
CA ILE A 5 -10.97 -29.78 -41.57
C ILE A 5 -10.43 -28.35 -41.63
N LEU A 6 -11.17 -27.46 -42.27
CA LEU A 6 -10.95 -26.01 -42.27
C LEU A 6 -11.15 -25.46 -40.85
N LEU A 7 -10.06 -25.27 -40.11
CA LEU A 7 -10.02 -24.48 -38.89
C LEU A 7 -10.14 -22.99 -39.25
N LYS A 8 -11.29 -22.37 -38.93
CA LYS A 8 -11.41 -20.89 -38.89
C LYS A 8 -10.51 -20.34 -37.78
N PRO A 9 -9.74 -19.26 -38.01
CA PRO A 9 -8.88 -18.69 -36.99
C PRO A 9 -9.70 -18.06 -35.87
N ARG A 10 -9.37 -18.42 -34.63
CA ARG A 10 -9.90 -17.83 -33.40
C ARG A 10 -9.67 -16.32 -33.40
N GLY A 11 -10.72 -15.59 -33.07
CA GLY A 11 -10.75 -14.13 -33.04
C GLY A 11 -9.62 -13.53 -32.20
N SER A 12 -8.99 -12.51 -32.78
CA SER A 12 -8.11 -11.57 -32.13
C SER A 12 -8.75 -11.03 -30.83
N LEU A 13 -8.03 -11.20 -29.71
CA LEU A 13 -8.26 -10.48 -28.47
C LEU A 13 -8.14 -8.98 -28.75
N ARG A 14 -9.29 -8.32 -28.96
CA ARG A 14 -9.36 -6.86 -29.00
C ARG A 14 -8.98 -6.35 -27.60
N PHE A 15 -7.76 -5.85 -27.46
CA PHE A 15 -7.45 -4.87 -26.42
C PHE A 15 -8.33 -3.64 -26.69
N LEU A 16 -9.48 -3.57 -26.04
CA LEU A 16 -10.32 -2.39 -26.02
C LEU A 16 -9.56 -1.32 -25.22
N THR A 17 -8.91 -0.41 -25.93
CA THR A 17 -8.53 0.89 -25.37
C THR A 17 -9.80 1.56 -24.87
N MET A 18 -9.95 1.66 -23.55
CA MET A 18 -11.11 2.29 -22.93
C MET A 18 -11.18 3.77 -23.34
N THR A 19 -12.38 4.26 -23.64
CA THR A 19 -12.60 5.69 -23.89
C THR A 19 -12.41 6.48 -22.58
N SER A 20 -11.95 7.74 -22.66
CA SER A 20 -11.71 8.60 -21.47
C SER A 20 -12.93 8.73 -20.56
N GLN A 21 -14.14 8.70 -21.14
CA GLN A 21 -15.40 8.70 -20.40
C GLN A 21 -15.60 7.44 -19.54
N THR A 22 -15.21 6.28 -20.06
CA THR A 22 -15.37 5.00 -19.35
C THR A 22 -14.39 4.91 -18.18
N ALA A 23 -13.16 5.41 -18.37
CA ALA A 23 -12.16 5.52 -17.33
C ALA A 23 -12.59 6.45 -16.18
N ALA A 24 -13.20 7.60 -16.51
CA ALA A 24 -13.76 8.53 -15.52
C ALA A 24 -14.85 7.88 -14.68
N ASN A 25 -15.69 7.06 -15.31
CA ASN A 25 -16.76 6.34 -14.64
C ASN A 25 -16.22 5.26 -13.69
N THR A 26 -15.16 4.53 -14.07
CA THR A 26 -14.52 3.54 -13.20
C THR A 26 -13.91 4.18 -11.96
N PHE A 27 -13.20 5.31 -12.11
CA PHE A 27 -12.61 6.02 -10.97
C PHE A 27 -13.68 6.54 -10.00
N LYS A 28 -14.72 7.21 -10.52
CA LYS A 28 -15.84 7.70 -9.70
C LYS A 28 -16.52 6.57 -8.94
N LYS A 29 -16.72 5.42 -9.58
CA LYS A 29 -17.30 4.23 -8.95
C LYS A 29 -16.39 3.69 -7.84
N LEU A 30 -15.08 3.60 -8.08
CA LEU A 30 -14.10 3.19 -7.07
C LEU A 30 -14.16 4.08 -5.83
N ILE A 31 -14.14 5.41 -6.03
CA ILE A 31 -14.24 6.38 -4.93
C ILE A 31 -15.57 6.26 -4.19
N HIS A 32 -16.68 6.11 -4.92
CA HIS A 32 -18.00 5.92 -4.31
C HIS A 32 -18.04 4.70 -3.39
N ILE A 33 -17.49 3.56 -3.83
CA ILE A 33 -17.43 2.33 -3.04
C ILE A 33 -16.49 2.49 -1.83
N CYS A 34 -15.36 3.19 -2.01
CA CYS A 34 -14.45 3.49 -0.90
C CYS A 34 -15.11 4.37 0.16
N ASN A 35 -15.87 5.39 -0.24
CA ASN A 35 -16.64 6.25 0.67
C ASN A 35 -17.75 5.48 1.37
N LYS A 36 -18.54 4.68 0.63
CA LYS A 36 -19.61 3.82 1.18
C LYS A 36 -19.10 2.90 2.29
N ASN A 37 -17.90 2.34 2.12
CA ASN A 37 -17.31 1.42 3.09
C ASN A 37 -16.38 2.11 4.11
N HIS A 38 -16.33 3.45 4.16
CA HIS A 38 -15.42 4.22 5.02
C HIS A 38 -13.95 3.77 4.90
N ILE A 39 -13.52 3.42 3.69
CA ILE A 39 -12.11 3.21 3.36
C ILE A 39 -11.47 4.58 3.19
N LEU A 40 -11.99 5.36 2.26
CA LEU A 40 -11.66 6.76 2.08
C LEU A 40 -12.84 7.59 2.56
N ASN A 41 -12.58 8.77 3.12
CA ASN A 41 -13.62 9.74 3.43
C ASN A 41 -13.35 10.99 2.60
N ILE A 42 -13.61 10.91 1.30
CA ILE A 42 -13.55 12.07 0.42
C ILE A 42 -14.94 12.71 0.47
N GLU A 43 -15.24 13.40 1.57
CA GLU A 43 -16.35 14.34 1.58
C GLU A 43 -15.91 15.60 0.84
N ARG A 44 -16.80 16.15 0.01
CA ARG A 44 -16.62 17.48 -0.58
C ARG A 44 -16.37 18.45 0.57
N LEU A 45 -15.13 18.90 0.73
CA LEU A 45 -14.80 19.97 1.65
C LEU A 45 -15.74 21.14 1.32
N ALA A 46 -16.53 21.57 2.30
CA ALA A 46 -17.54 22.63 2.15
C ALA A 46 -16.92 24.01 1.81
N THR A 47 -15.61 24.07 1.58
CA THR A 47 -14.85 25.27 1.23
C THR A 47 -13.85 24.93 0.12
N GLY A 48 -14.32 24.96 -1.14
CA GLY A 48 -13.47 24.85 -2.34
C GLY A 48 -13.47 23.45 -2.99
N ASN A 49 -13.50 23.43 -4.32
CA ASN A 49 -13.61 22.25 -5.18
C ASN A 49 -12.34 21.36 -5.23
N ASN A 50 -11.31 21.63 -4.43
CA ASN A 50 -10.03 20.91 -4.46
C ASN A 50 -9.95 19.93 -3.28
N VAL A 51 -9.62 18.66 -3.54
CA VAL A 51 -9.33 17.69 -2.48
C VAL A 51 -7.95 17.98 -1.93
N THR A 52 -7.92 18.41 -0.67
CA THR A 52 -6.68 18.87 -0.05
C THR A 52 -5.86 17.76 0.60
N ALA A 53 -6.51 16.73 1.14
CA ALA A 53 -5.85 15.55 1.69
C ALA A 53 -6.78 14.35 1.61
N LEU A 54 -6.22 13.14 1.53
CA LEU A 54 -7.00 11.93 1.69
C LEU A 54 -7.27 11.68 3.17
N GLN A 55 -8.54 11.75 3.55
CA GLN A 55 -8.99 11.28 4.86
C GLN A 55 -9.30 9.79 4.78
N TYR A 56 -8.89 9.05 5.81
CA TYR A 56 -9.11 7.61 5.90
C TYR A 56 -10.09 7.30 7.02
N GLY A 57 -11.07 6.46 6.72
CA GLY A 57 -11.85 5.81 7.78
C GLY A 57 -11.09 4.63 8.39
N PRO A 58 -11.74 3.82 9.25
CA PRO A 58 -11.07 2.73 9.96
C PRO A 58 -10.44 1.68 9.02
N LEU A 59 -11.14 1.30 7.95
CA LEU A 59 -10.63 0.32 6.99
C LEU A 59 -9.44 0.86 6.19
N GLY A 60 -9.53 2.09 5.71
CA GLY A 60 -8.45 2.71 4.96
C GLY A 60 -7.22 2.96 5.82
N SER A 61 -7.41 3.36 7.07
CA SER A 61 -6.33 3.54 8.04
C SER A 61 -5.59 2.22 8.29
N GLN A 62 -6.34 1.12 8.44
CA GLN A 62 -5.75 -0.19 8.63
C GLN A 62 -5.06 -0.72 7.36
N LEU A 63 -5.63 -0.47 6.17
CA LEU A 63 -4.98 -0.78 4.88
C LEU A 63 -3.65 -0.02 4.73
N LYS A 64 -3.67 1.31 4.96
CA LYS A 64 -2.50 2.18 4.91
C LYS A 64 -1.40 1.68 5.85
N ARG A 65 -1.76 1.33 7.09
CA ARG A 65 -0.86 0.72 8.08
C ARG A 65 -0.30 -0.61 7.62
N ASN A 66 -1.11 -1.51 7.05
CA ASN A 66 -0.65 -2.80 6.57
C ASN A 66 0.35 -2.66 5.40
N ILE A 67 0.10 -1.72 4.47
CA ILE A 67 1.02 -1.40 3.37
C ILE A 67 2.34 -0.88 3.93
N PHE A 68 2.29 0.08 4.86
CA PHE A 68 3.48 0.60 5.53
C PHE A 68 4.27 -0.51 6.24
N ASN A 69 3.60 -1.39 6.99
CA ASN A 69 4.26 -2.49 7.68
C ASN A 69 4.93 -3.47 6.71
N GLU A 70 4.28 -3.86 5.62
CA GLU A 70 4.90 -4.74 4.62
C GLU A 70 6.03 -4.06 3.85
N TRP A 71 5.95 -2.73 3.65
CA TRP A 71 7.04 -1.94 3.11
C TRP A 71 8.23 -1.96 4.07
N PHE A 72 8.01 -1.58 5.32
CA PHE A 72 9.03 -1.48 6.36
C PHE A 72 9.69 -2.84 6.64
N CYS A 73 8.89 -3.91 6.81
CA CYS A 73 9.41 -5.26 6.97
C CYS A 73 10.20 -5.73 5.74
N SER A 74 9.85 -5.32 4.52
CA SER A 74 10.62 -5.69 3.33
C SER A 74 12.01 -5.08 3.29
N LEU A 75 12.20 -3.96 3.99
CA LEU A 75 13.48 -3.27 4.08
C LEU A 75 14.33 -3.86 5.21
N ILE A 76 13.76 -3.99 6.40
CA ILE A 76 14.51 -4.40 7.61
C ILE A 76 14.82 -5.89 7.61
N ASN A 77 13.88 -6.73 7.17
CA ASN A 77 14.10 -8.19 7.13
C ASN A 77 14.87 -8.64 5.89
N ASN A 78 15.45 -7.70 5.13
CA ASN A 78 16.31 -8.02 4.01
C ASN A 78 17.69 -8.39 4.56
N ASN A 79 18.02 -9.69 4.56
CA ASN A 79 19.22 -10.23 5.21
C ASN A 79 20.54 -9.70 4.60
N ASP A 80 20.51 -9.15 3.40
CA ASP A 80 21.72 -8.75 2.68
C ASP A 80 22.19 -7.32 3.02
N ILE A 81 21.34 -6.52 3.66
CA ILE A 81 21.57 -5.07 3.84
C ILE A 81 21.05 -4.58 5.18
N ASN A 82 21.91 -3.89 5.94
CA ASN A 82 21.49 -3.21 7.16
C ASN A 82 20.75 -1.91 6.84
N ILE A 83 19.49 -1.81 7.24
CA ILE A 83 18.67 -0.59 7.15
C ILE A 83 18.23 -0.18 8.55
N PHE A 84 18.57 1.05 8.94
CA PHE A 84 18.21 1.60 10.25
C PHE A 84 17.00 2.53 10.11
N PRO A 85 15.94 2.35 10.91
CA PRO A 85 14.84 3.29 10.93
C PRO A 85 15.25 4.60 11.62
N VAL A 86 14.82 5.73 11.06
CA VAL A 86 15.04 7.06 11.61
C VAL A 86 13.72 7.82 11.61
N GLU A 87 13.41 8.45 12.74
CA GLU A 87 12.28 9.35 12.87
C GLU A 87 12.80 10.79 13.03
N PHE A 88 12.20 11.70 12.27
CA PHE A 88 12.54 13.11 12.31
C PHE A 88 11.43 13.89 13.02
N PRO A 89 11.78 14.78 13.98
CA PRO A 89 10.78 15.62 14.61
C PRO A 89 10.22 16.58 13.55
N ILE A 90 8.90 16.65 13.42
CA ILE A 90 8.23 17.68 12.62
C ILE A 90 8.57 19.03 13.26
N PRO A 91 9.37 19.92 12.64
CA PRO A 91 9.87 21.08 13.34
C PRO A 91 8.72 22.05 13.67
N LYS A 92 8.54 22.41 14.94
CA LYS A 92 7.50 23.37 15.38
C LYS A 92 7.66 24.78 14.79
N LYS A 93 8.83 25.12 14.21
CA LYS A 93 9.13 26.41 13.56
C LYS A 93 9.53 26.31 12.09
N GLN A 94 9.60 25.11 11.52
CA GLN A 94 9.57 24.94 10.07
C GLN A 94 8.26 24.25 9.76
N LYS A 95 7.25 25.06 9.38
CA LYS A 95 6.17 24.57 8.52
C LYS A 95 6.87 23.84 7.38
N ILE A 96 6.99 22.52 7.38
CA ILE A 96 7.72 21.80 6.32
C ILE A 96 7.19 22.32 4.98
N LEU A 97 8.07 23.01 4.25
CA LEU A 97 7.80 23.94 3.16
C LEU A 97 8.06 23.20 1.86
N LEU A 98 7.08 22.57 1.21
CA LEU A 98 7.41 21.80 0.01
C LEU A 98 6.39 22.03 -1.11
N PRO A 99 6.82 22.30 -2.36
CA PRO A 99 5.93 22.37 -3.49
C PRO A 99 6.01 21.19 -4.49
N LYS A 100 4.83 20.80 -4.99
CA LYS A 100 4.43 20.09 -6.22
C LYS A 100 5.18 18.88 -6.81
N THR A 101 6.34 18.43 -6.35
CA THR A 101 6.95 17.20 -6.90
C THR A 101 7.66 16.36 -5.85
N THR A 102 7.65 15.03 -6.06
CA THR A 102 8.42 14.03 -5.30
C THR A 102 9.93 14.30 -5.27
N GLN A 103 10.44 15.22 -6.09
CA GLN A 103 11.86 15.57 -6.20
C GLN A 103 12.34 16.57 -5.14
N GLU A 104 11.54 17.56 -4.72
CA GLU A 104 11.95 18.54 -3.70
C GLU A 104 11.57 18.09 -2.28
N SER A 105 10.51 17.29 -2.15
CA SER A 105 10.16 16.63 -0.89
C SER A 105 11.18 15.58 -0.46
N SER A 106 11.82 14.92 -1.43
CA SER A 106 12.95 14.03 -1.17
C SER A 106 14.22 14.80 -0.82
N SER A 107 14.43 16.04 -1.29
CA SER A 107 15.65 16.80 -0.94
C SER A 107 15.70 17.24 0.53
N ASP A 108 14.59 17.72 1.11
CA ASP A 108 14.55 18.12 2.53
C ASP A 108 14.73 16.93 3.48
N LEU A 109 14.00 15.83 3.23
CA LEU A 109 14.15 14.61 4.01
C LEU A 109 15.54 13.99 3.80
N LEU A 110 16.10 14.09 2.60
CA LEU A 110 17.49 13.71 2.33
C LEU A 110 18.46 14.56 3.14
N HIS A 111 18.30 15.88 3.21
CA HIS A 111 19.16 16.74 4.03
C HIS A 111 19.11 16.36 5.51
N ASP A 112 17.92 16.13 6.05
CA ASP A 112 17.75 15.69 7.45
C ASP A 112 18.42 14.32 7.71
N VAL A 113 18.28 13.39 6.77
CA VAL A 113 18.91 12.06 6.85
C VAL A 113 20.43 12.14 6.71
N LEU A 114 20.94 12.98 5.81
CA LEU A 114 22.37 13.22 5.65
C LEU A 114 22.99 13.83 6.90
N TYR A 115 22.28 14.72 7.59
CA TYR A 115 22.75 15.27 8.86
C TYR A 115 22.97 14.17 9.92
N ASN A 116 22.11 13.16 9.93
CA ASN A 116 22.21 12.02 10.84
C ASN A 116 23.18 10.92 10.37
N TYR A 117 23.58 10.90 9.08
CA TYR A 117 24.52 9.91 8.53
C TYR A 117 25.78 9.78 9.38
N PHE A 118 26.46 10.90 9.65
CA PHE A 118 27.72 10.88 10.39
C PHE A 118 27.56 10.39 11.83
N LYS A 119 26.46 10.78 12.49
CA LYS A 119 26.16 10.36 13.87
C LYS A 119 25.93 8.84 13.93
N ILE A 120 25.14 8.31 12.99
CA ILE A 120 24.81 6.88 12.94
C ILE A 120 26.05 6.07 12.53
N HIS A 121 26.76 6.48 11.49
CA HIS A 121 27.98 5.83 11.02
C HIS A 121 29.02 5.71 12.14
N HIS A 122 29.28 6.81 12.87
CA HIS A 122 30.22 6.81 13.99
C HIS A 122 29.73 5.98 15.19
N ARG A 123 28.44 6.08 15.55
CA ARG A 123 27.91 5.44 16.76
C ARG A 123 27.74 3.92 16.61
N PHE A 124 27.31 3.47 15.44
CA PHE A 124 27.01 2.06 15.17
C PHE A 124 28.12 1.33 14.43
N GLY A 125 29.19 2.04 14.01
CA GLY A 125 30.31 1.44 13.28
C GLY A 125 29.90 0.80 11.96
N CYS A 126 28.86 1.35 11.30
CA CYS A 126 28.29 0.76 10.09
C CYS A 126 29.28 0.84 8.93
N SER A 127 29.71 -0.31 8.42
CA SER A 127 30.46 -0.35 7.16
C SER A 127 29.51 -0.17 5.97
N LEU A 128 29.94 0.59 4.95
CA LEU A 128 29.22 0.63 3.68
C LEU A 128 29.15 -0.79 3.05
N PRO A 129 28.01 -1.21 2.51
CA PRO A 129 26.79 -0.42 2.34
C PRO A 129 25.78 -0.56 3.50
N PHE A 130 25.04 0.51 3.78
CA PHE A 130 23.92 0.51 4.73
C PHE A 130 22.88 1.55 4.31
N GLY A 131 21.67 1.47 4.86
CA GLY A 131 20.60 2.42 4.56
C GLY A 131 19.93 2.99 5.80
N LEU A 132 19.21 4.09 5.59
CA LEU A 132 18.34 4.74 6.56
C LEU A 132 16.93 4.80 5.99
N ALA A 133 15.93 4.34 6.74
CA ALA A 133 14.53 4.40 6.33
C ALA A 133 13.79 5.44 7.18
N ALA A 134 13.05 6.32 6.52
CA ALA A 134 12.32 7.40 7.15
C ALA A 134 10.90 7.48 6.60
N TYR A 135 9.97 7.94 7.42
CA TYR A 135 8.62 8.24 6.99
C TYR A 135 8.07 9.45 7.75
N GLY A 136 7.16 10.18 7.13
CA GLY A 136 6.55 11.34 7.78
C GLY A 136 5.52 12.04 6.92
N PRO A 137 4.73 12.94 7.53
CA PRO A 137 3.82 13.80 6.78
C PRO A 137 4.58 14.87 5.99
N CYS A 138 4.16 15.10 4.76
CA CYS A 138 4.64 16.15 3.87
C CYS A 138 3.46 17.07 3.49
N LEU A 139 3.73 18.36 3.24
CA LEU A 139 2.72 19.34 2.82
C LEU A 139 3.12 20.04 1.51
N ASN A 140 2.18 20.19 0.59
CA ASN A 140 2.30 20.94 -0.67
C ASN A 140 1.97 22.43 -0.45
N LYS A 141 2.81 23.33 -0.95
CA LYS A 141 2.62 24.79 -0.85
C LYS A 141 2.24 25.49 -2.15
N ASN A 142 2.35 24.82 -3.29
CA ASN A 142 2.15 25.44 -4.61
C ASN A 142 0.83 25.03 -5.27
N LEU A 143 -0.27 24.95 -4.51
CA LEU A 143 -1.56 24.85 -5.17
C LEU A 143 -1.84 26.18 -5.89
N PRO A 144 -2.20 26.14 -7.19
CA PRO A 144 -2.70 27.34 -7.83
C PRO A 144 -3.97 27.74 -7.08
N ASN A 145 -4.12 29.03 -6.75
CA ASN A 145 -5.39 29.60 -6.27
C ASN A 145 -6.46 29.62 -7.38
N GLU A 146 -6.53 28.60 -8.22
CA GLU A 146 -7.46 28.54 -9.35
C GLU A 146 -8.64 27.67 -8.97
N GLN A 147 -9.81 28.31 -8.88
CA GLN A 147 -11.11 27.68 -8.80
C GLN A 147 -11.42 27.01 -10.14
N SER A 148 -10.90 25.80 -10.37
CA SER A 148 -11.28 24.98 -11.53
C SER A 148 -12.50 24.11 -11.21
N SER A 149 -13.39 24.02 -12.18
CA SER A 149 -14.76 23.53 -12.19
C SER A 149 -14.99 22.08 -11.72
N ASP A 150 -16.03 21.90 -10.90
CA ASP A 150 -17.03 20.84 -10.67
C ASP A 150 -16.80 19.35 -11.01
N LEU A 151 -15.64 18.93 -11.49
CA LEU A 151 -15.34 17.55 -11.82
C LEU A 151 -14.21 17.06 -10.92
N VAL A 152 -14.44 15.93 -10.24
CA VAL A 152 -13.39 15.10 -9.65
C VAL A 152 -12.40 14.77 -10.77
N ASN A 153 -11.35 15.59 -10.92
CA ASN A 153 -10.40 15.48 -12.01
C ASN A 153 -9.30 14.49 -11.66
N PHE A 154 -8.79 13.83 -12.70
CA PHE A 154 -7.78 12.78 -12.60
C PHE A 154 -6.47 13.23 -11.93
N ASP A 155 -6.18 14.53 -11.97
CA ASP A 155 -4.95 15.12 -11.38
C ASP A 155 -4.98 15.26 -9.85
N MET A 156 -6.12 14.99 -9.18
CA MET A 156 -6.23 15.14 -7.71
C MET A 156 -5.22 14.30 -6.89
N LEU A 157 -4.63 13.27 -7.49
CA LEU A 157 -3.62 12.44 -6.85
C LEU A 157 -2.24 13.08 -6.81
N ASN A 158 -1.91 13.88 -7.82
CA ASN A 158 -0.65 14.60 -7.90
C ASN A 158 -0.72 15.95 -7.18
N ASP A 159 -1.93 16.47 -6.93
CA ASP A 159 -2.17 17.79 -6.33
C ASP A 159 -2.61 17.77 -4.86
N LEU A 160 -2.32 16.70 -4.11
CA LEU A 160 -2.63 16.65 -2.67
C LEU A 160 -1.85 17.73 -1.90
N GLU A 161 -2.52 18.44 -0.98
CA GLU A 161 -1.90 19.39 -0.04
C GLU A 161 -1.11 18.69 1.05
N ALA A 162 -1.45 17.47 1.41
CA ALA A 162 -0.72 16.70 2.41
C ALA A 162 -0.76 15.21 2.12
N TRP A 163 0.38 14.55 2.35
CA TRP A 163 0.53 13.10 2.21
C TRP A 163 1.56 12.56 3.20
N THR A 164 1.66 11.24 3.31
CA THR A 164 2.67 10.51 4.07
C THR A 164 3.72 10.00 3.12
N HIS A 165 4.92 10.55 3.22
CA HIS A 165 6.08 10.14 2.45
C HIS A 165 6.79 8.99 3.16
N ILE A 166 7.25 8.01 2.39
CA ILE A 166 8.13 6.94 2.84
C ILE A 166 9.37 6.97 1.97
N SER A 167 10.54 6.94 2.59
CA SER A 167 11.81 7.05 1.89
C SER A 167 12.84 6.09 2.47
N VAL A 168 13.66 5.53 1.60
CA VAL A 168 14.87 4.81 1.97
C VAL A 168 16.05 5.47 1.29
N ILE A 169 17.03 5.87 2.10
CA ILE A 169 18.28 6.46 1.63
C ILE A 169 19.38 5.45 1.89
N PHE A 170 20.02 5.01 0.82
CA PHE A 170 20.99 3.94 0.83
C PHE A 170 22.38 4.47 0.49
N PHE A 171 23.32 4.27 1.41
CA PHE A 171 24.70 4.68 1.30
C PHE A 171 25.54 3.51 0.79
N CYS A 172 26.26 3.72 -0.30
CA CYS A 172 27.02 2.66 -0.95
C CYS A 172 28.38 3.13 -1.47
N PRO A 173 29.33 2.19 -1.72
CA PRO A 173 30.60 2.56 -2.32
C PRO A 173 30.43 3.11 -3.75
N LEU A 174 31.10 4.21 -4.06
CA LEU A 174 31.07 4.90 -5.37
C LEU A 174 31.21 3.94 -6.57
N LYS A 175 32.18 3.02 -6.49
CA LYS A 175 32.47 2.05 -7.58
C LYS A 175 31.31 1.09 -7.89
N LYS A 176 30.37 0.91 -6.95
CA LYS A 176 29.23 -0.03 -7.06
C LYS A 176 27.88 0.70 -7.10
N SER A 177 27.85 2.02 -7.19
CA SER A 177 26.62 2.83 -7.09
C SER A 177 25.57 2.44 -8.13
N LEU A 178 25.98 2.27 -9.40
CA LEU A 178 25.08 1.85 -10.48
C LEU A 178 24.50 0.44 -10.26
N ASN A 179 25.31 -0.49 -9.74
CA ASN A 179 24.83 -1.84 -9.43
C ASN A 179 23.76 -1.80 -8.34
N TRP A 180 23.97 -0.97 -7.32
CA TRP A 180 23.02 -0.77 -6.24
C TRP A 180 21.76 -0.03 -6.69
N PHE A 181 21.89 0.96 -7.57
CA PHE A 181 20.75 1.63 -8.20
C PHE A 181 19.85 0.62 -8.94
N HIS A 182 20.42 -0.21 -9.82
CA HIS A 182 19.65 -1.24 -10.52
C HIS A 182 19.09 -2.33 -9.58
N HIS A 183 19.86 -2.71 -8.55
CA HIS A 183 19.39 -3.65 -7.54
C HIS A 183 18.13 -3.10 -6.83
N TRP A 184 18.18 -1.87 -6.34
CA TRP A 184 17.05 -1.22 -5.68
C TRP A 184 15.86 -1.06 -6.62
N SER A 185 16.06 -0.56 -7.83
CA SER A 185 14.96 -0.45 -8.82
C SER A 185 14.25 -1.78 -9.05
N LYS A 186 15.00 -2.89 -9.16
CA LYS A 186 14.43 -4.23 -9.31
C LYS A 186 13.72 -4.71 -8.03
N GLN A 187 14.33 -4.54 -6.86
CA GLN A 187 13.73 -4.95 -5.58
C GLN A 187 12.41 -4.21 -5.32
N ARG A 188 12.40 -2.89 -5.50
CA ARG A 188 11.21 -2.06 -5.34
C ARG A 188 10.12 -2.44 -6.36
N TYR A 189 10.49 -2.65 -7.63
CA TYR A 189 9.57 -3.14 -8.66
C TYR A 189 8.92 -4.49 -8.29
N LEU A 190 9.71 -5.44 -7.81
CA LEU A 190 9.20 -6.74 -7.35
C LEU A 190 8.31 -6.62 -6.12
N TRP A 191 8.63 -5.73 -5.18
CA TRP A 191 7.83 -5.48 -3.99
C TRP A 191 6.42 -4.98 -4.35
N TRP A 192 6.32 -3.98 -5.23
CA TRP A 192 5.01 -3.47 -5.67
C TRP A 192 4.14 -4.54 -6.33
N ARG A 193 4.76 -5.37 -7.19
CA ARG A 193 4.09 -6.45 -7.91
C ARG A 193 3.67 -7.61 -7.01
N LYS A 194 4.42 -7.90 -5.95
CA LYS A 194 4.17 -9.03 -5.04
C LYS A 194 2.77 -9.01 -4.42
N TYR A 195 2.26 -7.83 -4.09
CA TYR A 195 0.98 -7.67 -3.41
C TYR A 195 -0.17 -7.28 -4.35
N SER A 196 0.11 -7.20 -5.65
CA SER A 196 -0.85 -6.83 -6.68
C SER A 196 -1.69 -8.02 -7.12
N SER A 197 -2.99 -7.78 -7.36
CA SER A 197 -3.89 -8.74 -8.01
C SER A 197 -3.60 -8.86 -9.51
N ILE A 198 -3.09 -7.80 -10.13
CA ILE A 198 -2.74 -7.73 -11.56
C ILE A 198 -1.30 -7.18 -11.73
N PRO A 199 -0.25 -8.01 -11.52
CA PRO A 199 1.14 -7.56 -11.53
C PRO A 199 1.65 -7.05 -12.88
N SER A 200 0.93 -7.31 -13.98
CA SER A 200 1.28 -6.85 -15.33
C SER A 200 1.03 -5.36 -15.55
N LYS A 201 0.24 -4.70 -14.69
CA LYS A 201 -0.04 -3.25 -14.77
C LYS A 201 1.11 -2.39 -14.24
N PHE A 202 2.12 -3.00 -13.63
CA PHE A 202 3.29 -2.29 -13.12
C PHE A 202 4.39 -2.25 -14.16
N SER A 203 4.89 -1.06 -14.46
CA SER A 203 5.98 -0.83 -15.40
C SER A 203 7.04 0.08 -14.77
N MET A 204 8.19 0.15 -15.43
CA MET A 204 9.34 0.94 -15.01
C MET A 204 9.70 1.87 -16.16
N SER A 205 9.92 3.15 -15.88
CA SER A 205 10.33 4.11 -16.90
C SER A 205 11.78 3.88 -17.33
N ASP A 206 12.14 4.47 -18.47
CA ASP A 206 13.55 4.65 -18.82
C ASP A 206 14.24 5.56 -17.80
N VAL A 207 15.57 5.43 -17.72
CA VAL A 207 16.40 6.27 -16.84
C VAL A 207 16.48 7.67 -17.44
N THR A 208 15.98 8.65 -16.69
CA THR A 208 16.09 10.07 -17.03
C THR A 208 17.21 10.72 -16.23
N LYS A 209 17.81 11.77 -16.79
CA LYS A 209 18.76 12.61 -16.06
C LYS A 209 18.09 13.91 -15.66
N THR A 210 18.20 14.28 -14.39
CA THR A 210 17.67 15.56 -13.88
C THR A 210 18.60 16.72 -14.24
N SER A 211 18.13 17.95 -13.98
CA SER A 211 18.93 19.18 -14.09
C SER A 211 20.19 19.17 -13.20
N LEU A 212 20.18 18.37 -12.13
CA LEU A 212 21.28 18.20 -11.18
C LEU A 212 22.22 17.03 -11.54
N ASN A 213 22.08 16.44 -12.75
CA ASN A 213 22.77 15.22 -13.21
C ASN A 213 22.43 13.93 -12.45
N ASP A 214 21.41 13.93 -11.59
CA ASP A 214 20.95 12.69 -10.95
C ASP A 214 20.35 11.75 -11.98
N GLN A 215 20.52 10.45 -11.77
CA GLN A 215 19.86 9.42 -12.58
C GLN A 215 18.59 8.98 -11.87
N GLN A 216 17.45 9.12 -12.53
CA GLN A 216 16.15 8.81 -11.96
C GLN A 216 15.39 7.78 -12.78
N LEU A 217 14.60 6.99 -12.06
CA LEU A 217 13.73 6.00 -12.62
C LEU A 217 12.43 5.95 -11.81
N SER A 218 11.30 5.98 -12.51
CA SER A 218 9.98 6.00 -11.91
C SER A 218 9.28 4.65 -12.08
N LEU A 219 8.71 4.12 -11.00
CA LEU A 219 7.79 3.00 -11.03
C LEU A 219 6.39 3.51 -11.30
N LEU A 220 5.75 2.95 -12.33
CA LEU A 220 4.48 3.41 -12.86
C LEU A 220 3.41 2.31 -12.73
N LEU A 221 2.19 2.70 -12.39
CA LEU A 221 1.01 1.85 -12.43
C LEU A 221 0.06 2.27 -13.55
N GLU A 222 -0.33 1.32 -14.39
CA GLU A 222 -1.34 1.52 -15.42
C GLU A 222 -2.75 1.36 -14.83
N ASN A 223 -3.40 2.49 -14.59
CA ASN A 223 -4.79 2.56 -14.20
C ASN A 223 -5.69 2.79 -15.42
N PRO A 224 -7.00 2.50 -15.33
CA PRO A 224 -7.94 2.77 -16.42
C PRO A 224 -7.93 4.22 -16.90
N TRP A 225 -7.55 5.16 -16.02
CA TRP A 225 -7.52 6.59 -16.27
C TRP A 225 -6.16 7.20 -16.59
N GLY A 226 -5.08 6.44 -16.51
CA GLY A 226 -3.75 6.98 -16.77
C GLY A 226 -2.63 6.19 -16.11
N LYS A 227 -1.41 6.66 -16.32
CA LYS A 227 -0.22 6.14 -15.65
C LYS A 227 0.09 7.00 -14.44
N ASP A 228 0.05 6.38 -13.27
CA ASP A 228 0.36 7.05 -12.01
C ASP A 228 1.77 6.66 -11.55
N GLN A 229 2.58 7.63 -11.15
CA GLN A 229 3.91 7.41 -10.58
C GLN A 229 3.80 7.04 -9.11
N LEU A 230 4.33 5.87 -8.74
CA LEU A 230 4.21 5.33 -7.39
C LEU A 230 5.45 5.57 -6.53
N GLU A 231 6.62 5.34 -7.11
CA GLU A 231 7.90 5.41 -6.42
C GLU A 231 8.97 5.89 -7.38
N THR A 232 9.86 6.73 -6.89
CA THR A 232 10.99 7.30 -7.64
C THR A 232 12.27 6.74 -7.03
N ILE A 233 13.12 6.14 -7.85
CA ILE A 233 14.45 5.72 -7.45
C ILE A 233 15.45 6.70 -8.07
N THR A 234 16.27 7.31 -7.22
CA THR A 234 17.24 8.34 -7.61
C THR A 234 18.63 7.91 -7.20
N LEU A 235 19.58 7.90 -8.15
CA LEU A 235 21.00 7.92 -7.87
C LEU A 235 21.47 9.38 -7.91
N HIS A 236 21.84 9.89 -6.75
CA HIS A 236 22.25 11.29 -6.56
C HIS A 236 23.67 11.50 -7.07
N ASP A 237 23.92 12.65 -7.71
CA ASP A 237 25.27 13.06 -8.09
C ASP A 237 26.15 13.27 -6.84
N ASN A 238 27.40 12.84 -6.90
CA ASN A 238 28.28 12.90 -5.72
C ASN A 238 28.66 14.34 -5.38
N LYS A 239 28.65 15.27 -6.35
CA LYS A 239 29.09 16.66 -6.12
C LYS A 239 28.22 17.38 -5.08
N SER A 240 26.90 17.25 -5.19
CA SER A 240 25.96 17.87 -4.25
C SER A 240 26.09 17.27 -2.84
N VAL A 241 26.29 15.95 -2.77
CA VAL A 241 26.52 15.22 -1.51
C VAL A 241 27.84 15.62 -0.86
N GLU A 242 28.92 15.71 -1.64
CA GLU A 242 30.24 16.13 -1.18
C GLU A 242 30.19 17.55 -0.58
N GLU A 243 29.55 18.51 -1.27
CA GLU A 243 29.39 19.87 -0.76
C GLU A 243 28.60 19.92 0.56
N PHE A 244 27.51 19.16 0.66
CA PHE A 244 26.71 19.09 1.89
C PHE A 244 27.50 18.48 3.05
N CYS A 245 28.20 17.38 2.78
CA CYS A 245 28.99 16.65 3.74
C CYS A 245 30.21 17.45 4.21
N GLN A 246 30.89 18.20 3.34
CA GLN A 246 32.01 19.07 3.71
C GLN A 246 31.59 20.14 4.72
N LYS A 247 30.44 20.79 4.49
CA LYS A 247 29.90 21.82 5.40
C LYS A 247 29.58 21.25 6.80
N HIS A 248 28.99 20.06 6.85
CA HIS A 248 28.55 19.45 8.11
C HIS A 248 29.64 18.64 8.84
N ALA A 249 30.58 18.03 8.13
CA ALA A 249 31.73 17.35 8.73
C ALA A 249 32.58 18.30 9.58
N ILE A 250 32.73 19.56 9.12
CA ILE A 250 33.41 20.63 9.88
C ILE A 250 32.64 20.95 11.16
N GLN A 251 31.31 21.03 11.11
CA GLN A 251 30.47 21.30 12.28
C GLN A 251 30.47 20.16 13.31
N LEU A 252 30.69 18.92 12.85
CA LEU A 252 30.70 17.72 13.68
C LEU A 252 32.11 17.32 14.17
N GLY A 253 33.16 18.06 13.79
CA GLY A 253 34.54 17.83 14.24
C GLY A 253 35.17 16.53 13.71
N ILE A 254 34.80 16.11 12.49
CA ILE A 254 35.22 14.83 11.89
C ILE A 254 36.53 15.03 11.10
N ASP A 255 37.50 14.12 11.29
CA ASP A 255 38.84 14.19 10.66
C ASP A 255 38.80 14.13 9.13
N LYS A 256 39.74 14.86 8.48
CA LYS A 256 39.89 14.93 7.02
C LYS A 256 40.11 13.58 6.34
N HIS A 257 40.71 12.60 7.01
CA HIS A 257 40.93 11.26 6.44
C HIS A 257 39.63 10.46 6.21
N GLN A 258 38.52 10.81 6.87
CA GLN A 258 37.20 10.25 6.60
C GLN A 258 36.48 10.94 5.44
N GLN A 259 37.03 12.04 4.89
CA GLN A 259 36.45 12.77 3.76
C GLN A 259 36.70 12.09 2.41
N ASP A 260 37.77 11.30 2.29
CA ASP A 260 38.16 10.62 1.04
C ASP A 260 37.28 9.41 0.67
N SER A 261 36.32 9.03 1.53
CA SER A 261 35.41 7.90 1.31
C SER A 261 33.94 8.31 1.42
N MET A 262 33.53 9.40 0.78
CA MET A 262 32.12 9.77 0.71
C MET A 262 31.32 8.69 -0.05
N PRO A 263 30.16 8.25 0.49
CA PRO A 263 29.33 7.26 -0.18
C PRO A 263 28.57 7.86 -1.35
N ALA A 264 28.30 7.05 -2.36
CA ALA A 264 27.22 7.31 -3.31
C ALA A 264 25.88 7.05 -2.64
N ILE A 265 24.86 7.79 -3.06
CA ILE A 265 23.54 7.75 -2.45
C ILE A 265 22.50 7.30 -3.47
N VAL A 266 21.74 6.27 -3.11
CA VAL A 266 20.53 5.85 -3.82
C VAL A 266 19.34 6.10 -2.91
N SER A 267 18.39 6.92 -3.33
CA SER A 267 17.12 7.10 -2.62
C SER A 267 15.97 6.38 -3.33
N CYS A 268 15.03 5.87 -2.55
CA CYS A 268 13.77 5.30 -3.02
C CYS A 268 12.64 6.03 -2.30
N ASP A 269 11.87 6.82 -3.04
CA ASP A 269 10.92 7.79 -2.52
C ASP A 269 9.51 7.47 -3.02
N ALA A 270 8.57 7.21 -2.10
CA ALA A 270 7.20 6.86 -2.45
C ALA A 270 6.17 7.60 -1.60
N ASN A 271 4.99 7.81 -2.17
CA ASN A 271 3.84 8.36 -1.47
C ASN A 271 2.95 7.20 -0.98
N LEU A 272 2.82 7.05 0.33
CA LEU A 272 2.04 5.98 0.95
C LEU A 272 0.54 6.12 0.67
N ASP A 273 0.03 7.33 0.50
CA ASP A 273 -1.37 7.58 0.18
C ASP A 273 -1.71 7.15 -1.25
N LEU A 274 -0.79 7.41 -2.19
CA LEU A 274 -0.86 6.87 -3.56
C LEU A 274 -0.74 5.34 -3.55
N ALA A 275 0.06 4.76 -2.67
CA ALA A 275 0.15 3.31 -2.51
C ALA A 275 -1.20 2.67 -2.17
N VAL A 276 -1.96 3.30 -1.26
CA VAL A 276 -3.31 2.83 -0.88
C VAL A 276 -4.23 2.81 -2.10
N LEU A 277 -4.28 3.92 -2.84
CA LEU A 277 -5.12 4.04 -4.03
C LEU A 277 -4.68 3.09 -5.15
N ALA A 278 -3.38 2.92 -5.34
CA ALA A 278 -2.81 1.98 -6.30
C ALA A 278 -3.30 0.55 -6.03
N TYR A 279 -3.25 0.09 -4.78
CA TYR A 279 -3.73 -1.24 -4.41
C TYR A 279 -5.25 -1.37 -4.43
N LEU A 280 -6.01 -0.31 -4.11
CA LEU A 280 -7.47 -0.31 -4.25
C LEU A 280 -7.89 -0.41 -5.72
N SER A 281 -7.31 0.42 -6.60
CA SER A 281 -7.56 0.39 -8.04
C SER A 281 -7.17 -0.96 -8.66
N ASN A 282 -6.01 -1.49 -8.30
CA ASN A 282 -5.49 -2.74 -8.86
C ASN A 282 -6.29 -3.98 -8.41
N SER A 283 -6.90 -3.93 -7.22
CA SER A 283 -7.64 -5.06 -6.65
C SER A 283 -9.16 -5.03 -6.93
N TYR A 284 -9.71 -3.89 -7.33
CA TYR A 284 -11.13 -3.74 -7.61
C TYR A 284 -11.57 -4.57 -8.83
N ALA A 285 -12.64 -5.35 -8.67
CA ALA A 285 -13.29 -6.08 -9.74
C ALA A 285 -14.80 -6.12 -9.56
N GLU A 286 -15.51 -6.19 -10.69
CA GLU A 286 -16.95 -6.45 -10.74
C GLU A 286 -17.18 -7.89 -11.16
N LYS A 287 -17.80 -8.69 -10.28
CA LYS A 287 -18.20 -10.06 -10.60
C LYS A 287 -19.69 -10.10 -10.88
N TRP A 288 -20.07 -10.60 -12.05
CA TRP A 288 -21.46 -10.92 -12.35
C TRP A 288 -21.90 -12.10 -11.47
N ARG A 289 -22.92 -11.89 -10.64
CA ARG A 289 -23.56 -12.93 -9.82
C ARG A 289 -25.04 -12.62 -9.69
N GLU A 290 -25.90 -13.63 -9.86
CA GLU A 290 -27.35 -13.52 -9.59
C GLU A 290 -27.97 -12.29 -10.27
N ASP A 291 -27.62 -12.09 -11.55
CA ASP A 291 -28.07 -10.99 -12.38
C ASP A 291 -27.72 -9.57 -11.89
N LYS A 292 -26.72 -9.46 -11.01
CA LYS A 292 -26.17 -8.19 -10.52
C LYS A 292 -24.65 -8.18 -10.55
N ASN A 293 -24.05 -7.00 -10.80
CA ASN A 293 -22.62 -6.79 -10.59
C ASN A 293 -22.35 -6.61 -9.10
N LYS A 294 -21.63 -7.56 -8.51
CA LYS A 294 -21.14 -7.46 -7.13
C LYS A 294 -19.70 -6.96 -7.14
N ASN A 295 -19.44 -5.94 -6.32
CA ASN A 295 -18.12 -5.32 -6.21
C ASN A 295 -17.25 -6.14 -5.25
N VAL A 296 -15.99 -6.37 -5.60
CA VAL A 296 -15.05 -7.10 -4.74
C VAL A 296 -13.68 -6.45 -4.82
N PHE A 297 -13.00 -6.33 -3.66
CA PHE A 297 -11.57 -6.00 -3.64
C PHE A 297 -10.72 -7.23 -3.39
N HIS A 298 -9.98 -7.64 -4.41
CA HIS A 298 -9.04 -8.78 -4.37
C HIS A 298 -7.70 -8.42 -3.70
N LEU A 299 -7.74 -7.71 -2.57
CA LEU A 299 -6.54 -7.32 -1.84
C LEU A 299 -5.76 -8.57 -1.41
N HIS A 300 -4.44 -8.52 -1.55
CA HIS A 300 -3.57 -9.56 -1.02
C HIS A 300 -3.77 -9.66 0.51
N TYR A 301 -3.85 -10.89 1.05
CA TYR A 301 -4.22 -11.12 2.45
C TYR A 301 -3.36 -10.34 3.46
N LYS A 302 -2.06 -10.13 3.18
CA LYS A 302 -1.17 -9.28 3.99
C LYS A 302 -1.60 -7.81 4.04
N LEU A 303 -2.13 -7.26 2.94
CA LEU A 303 -2.57 -5.86 2.86
C LEU A 303 -4.01 -5.66 3.34
N ALA A 304 -4.88 -6.66 3.17
CA ALA A 304 -6.30 -6.58 3.53
C ALA A 304 -6.51 -5.98 4.94
N PRO A 305 -7.42 -4.99 5.12
CA PRO A 305 -7.58 -4.27 6.40
C PRO A 305 -7.74 -5.23 7.59
N TYR A 306 -8.72 -6.13 7.46
CA TYR A 306 -8.98 -7.23 8.37
C TYR A 306 -8.80 -8.54 7.61
N LYS A 307 -8.33 -9.56 8.33
CA LYS A 307 -8.01 -10.87 7.74
C LYS A 307 -9.23 -11.79 7.75
N VAL A 308 -10.07 -11.62 8.75
CA VAL A 308 -11.22 -12.47 9.03
C VAL A 308 -12.40 -11.61 9.49
N SER A 309 -13.60 -12.01 9.06
CA SER A 309 -14.89 -11.56 9.62
C SER A 309 -15.66 -12.77 10.17
N LEU A 310 -16.60 -12.54 11.07
CA LEU A 310 -17.53 -13.55 11.56
C LEU A 310 -18.95 -13.21 11.11
N ALA A 311 -19.67 -14.20 10.63
CA ALA A 311 -21.06 -14.11 10.22
C ALA A 311 -21.89 -15.18 10.92
N LEU A 312 -23.12 -14.83 11.27
CA LEU A 312 -24.08 -15.75 11.88
C LEU A 312 -25.19 -16.03 10.86
N GLU A 313 -25.62 -17.28 10.78
CA GLU A 313 -26.86 -17.63 10.09
C GLU A 313 -28.07 -17.22 10.94
N ASP A 314 -29.19 -16.92 10.27
CA ASP A 314 -30.44 -16.54 10.93
C ASP A 314 -30.94 -17.69 11.81
N THR A 315 -31.28 -17.37 13.06
CA THR A 315 -31.63 -18.35 14.10
C THR A 315 -32.51 -17.72 15.18
N ASP A 316 -33.11 -18.56 16.02
CA ASP A 316 -33.91 -18.13 17.17
C ASP A 316 -33.10 -17.29 18.18
N ALA A 317 -33.80 -16.40 18.90
CA ALA A 317 -33.18 -15.45 19.82
C ALA A 317 -32.33 -16.09 20.93
N GLU A 318 -32.65 -17.32 21.35
CA GLU A 318 -31.87 -18.05 22.35
C GLU A 318 -30.53 -18.55 21.77
N HIS A 319 -30.57 -19.19 20.61
CA HIS A 319 -29.38 -19.65 19.90
C HIS A 319 -28.50 -18.48 19.46
N LEU A 320 -29.08 -17.37 19.01
CA LEU A 320 -28.35 -16.16 18.65
C LEU A 320 -27.51 -15.63 19.80
N LYS A 321 -28.04 -15.64 21.04
CA LYS A 321 -27.26 -15.23 22.23
C LYS A 321 -26.08 -16.16 22.49
N LYS A 322 -26.28 -17.48 22.36
CA LYS A 322 -25.22 -18.48 22.52
C LYS A 322 -24.14 -18.32 21.44
N LEU A 323 -24.54 -18.15 20.19
CA LEU A 323 -23.62 -17.90 19.07
C LEU A 323 -22.82 -16.63 19.27
N LYS A 324 -23.44 -15.52 19.69
CA LYS A 324 -22.71 -14.28 20.02
C LYS A 324 -21.63 -14.49 21.09
N ASN A 325 -21.87 -15.35 22.08
CA ASN A 325 -20.84 -15.69 23.07
C ASN A 325 -19.67 -16.47 22.43
N VAL A 326 -19.97 -17.39 21.52
CA VAL A 326 -18.94 -18.13 20.75
C VAL A 326 -18.14 -17.18 19.86
N VAL A 327 -18.80 -16.28 19.14
CA VAL A 327 -18.16 -15.24 18.31
C VAL A 327 -17.22 -14.39 19.16
N ASN A 328 -17.66 -13.88 20.32
CA ASN A 328 -16.82 -13.09 21.21
C ASN A 328 -15.55 -13.86 21.67
N HIS A 329 -15.72 -15.14 22.02
CA HIS A 329 -14.59 -15.98 22.44
C HIS A 329 -13.60 -16.22 21.29
N LEU A 330 -14.12 -16.59 20.12
CA LEU A 330 -13.32 -16.86 18.93
C LEU A 330 -12.62 -15.60 18.42
N THR A 331 -13.29 -14.45 18.43
CA THR A 331 -12.69 -13.14 18.12
C THR A 331 -11.51 -12.85 19.03
N LYS A 332 -11.61 -13.15 20.33
CA LYS A 332 -10.52 -12.97 21.29
C LYS A 332 -9.35 -13.91 21.00
N GLU A 333 -9.61 -15.20 20.82
CA GLU A 333 -8.61 -16.22 20.50
C GLU A 333 -7.85 -15.88 19.21
N LEU A 334 -8.57 -15.51 18.15
CA LEU A 334 -7.96 -15.11 16.87
C LEU A 334 -7.07 -13.87 17.03
N LYS A 335 -7.52 -12.86 17.79
CA LYS A 335 -6.70 -11.67 18.07
C LYS A 335 -5.45 -12.01 18.87
N GLU A 336 -5.55 -12.89 19.86
CA GLU A 336 -4.40 -13.38 20.64
C GLU A 336 -3.38 -14.12 19.76
N SER A 337 -3.85 -14.82 18.72
CA SER A 337 -2.99 -15.44 17.70
C SER A 337 -2.40 -14.46 16.67
N GLY A 338 -2.64 -13.15 16.82
CA GLY A 338 -2.14 -12.10 15.93
C GLY A 338 -2.97 -11.89 14.66
N ILE A 339 -4.13 -12.55 14.53
CA ILE A 339 -5.03 -12.41 13.39
C ILE A 339 -5.94 -11.21 13.61
N ASN A 340 -5.86 -10.21 12.73
CA ASN A 340 -6.73 -9.05 12.82
C ASN A 340 -8.16 -9.38 12.35
N VAL A 341 -9.10 -9.44 13.29
CA VAL A 341 -10.52 -9.73 13.05
C VAL A 341 -11.32 -8.43 12.99
N LEU A 342 -12.24 -8.32 12.03
CA LEU A 342 -13.15 -7.20 11.91
C LEU A 342 -13.98 -7.06 13.21
N PRO A 343 -13.96 -5.91 13.90
CA PRO A 343 -14.80 -5.69 15.08
C PRO A 343 -16.28 -5.80 14.72
N GLU A 344 -17.02 -6.50 15.58
CA GLU A 344 -18.44 -6.73 15.39
C GLU A 344 -19.23 -5.42 15.51
N SER A 345 -20.16 -5.20 14.56
CA SER A 345 -21.21 -4.20 14.73
C SER A 345 -22.54 -4.91 14.99
N ASN A 346 -23.41 -4.31 15.81
CA ASN A 346 -24.75 -4.85 16.07
C ASN A 346 -25.57 -5.04 14.78
N SER A 347 -25.28 -4.28 13.72
CA SER A 347 -25.89 -4.40 12.39
C SER A 347 -25.40 -5.59 11.56
N CYS A 348 -24.28 -6.23 11.93
CA CYS A 348 -23.71 -7.35 11.17
C CYS A 348 -24.52 -8.64 11.31
N PHE A 349 -25.35 -8.73 12.36
CA PHE A 349 -26.15 -9.91 12.72
C PHE A 349 -27.66 -9.72 12.51
N SER A 350 -28.09 -8.54 12.04
CA SER A 350 -29.49 -8.27 11.70
C SER A 350 -29.78 -8.40 10.22
N ASP A 351 -28.75 -8.31 9.40
CA ASP A 351 -28.87 -8.43 7.95
C ASP A 351 -28.72 -9.89 7.52
N PRO A 352 -29.41 -10.32 6.44
CA PRO A 352 -29.22 -11.65 5.89
C PRO A 352 -27.75 -11.96 5.61
N ILE A 353 -27.35 -13.21 5.84
CA ILE A 353 -25.93 -13.62 5.74
C ILE A 353 -25.27 -13.29 4.39
N HIS A 354 -26.03 -13.36 3.29
CA HIS A 354 -25.51 -13.03 1.96
C HIS A 354 -25.11 -11.56 1.83
N LEU A 355 -25.83 -10.64 2.48
CA LEU A 355 -25.47 -9.22 2.55
C LEU A 355 -24.18 -9.02 3.33
N ASN A 356 -23.94 -9.82 4.38
CA ASN A 356 -22.69 -9.80 5.14
C ASN A 356 -21.51 -10.25 4.26
N PHE A 357 -21.69 -11.32 3.47
CA PHE A 357 -20.67 -11.75 2.51
C PHE A 357 -20.34 -10.68 1.49
N GLU A 358 -21.35 -10.00 0.94
CA GLU A 358 -21.14 -8.88 0.00
C GLU A 358 -20.38 -7.73 0.64
N LYS A 359 -20.74 -7.32 1.86
CA LYS A 359 -20.02 -6.27 2.59
C LYS A 359 -18.57 -6.67 2.84
N CYS A 360 -18.32 -7.89 3.28
CA CYS A 360 -16.96 -8.39 3.51
C CYS A 360 -16.13 -8.46 2.21
N ASP A 361 -16.74 -8.90 1.10
CA ASP A 361 -16.12 -8.93 -0.22
C ASP A 361 -15.80 -7.48 -0.70
N GLU A 362 -16.70 -6.51 -0.45
CA GLU A 362 -16.52 -5.06 -0.71
C GLU A 362 -15.52 -4.38 0.24
N MET A 363 -15.22 -4.97 1.40
CA MET A 363 -14.19 -4.50 2.33
C MET A 363 -12.83 -5.18 2.06
N GLY A 364 -12.80 -6.14 1.14
CA GLY A 364 -11.61 -6.89 0.77
C GLY A 364 -11.14 -7.89 1.83
N ILE A 365 -12.02 -8.33 2.71
CA ILE A 365 -11.70 -9.30 3.79
C ILE A 365 -11.50 -10.69 3.17
N PRO A 366 -10.34 -11.35 3.35
CA PRO A 366 -10.04 -12.62 2.68
C PRO A 366 -10.90 -13.81 3.12
N TYR A 367 -11.21 -13.89 4.42
CA TYR A 367 -11.91 -15.04 5.00
C TYR A 367 -13.11 -14.61 5.85
N ILE A 368 -14.18 -15.41 5.82
CA ILE A 368 -15.37 -15.22 6.65
C ILE A 368 -15.65 -16.52 7.37
N ILE A 369 -15.71 -16.49 8.70
CA ILE A 369 -16.15 -17.62 9.52
C ILE A 369 -17.67 -17.54 9.65
N VAL A 370 -18.36 -18.61 9.29
CA VAL A 370 -19.81 -18.75 9.33
C VAL A 370 -20.16 -19.69 10.46
N LEU A 371 -20.99 -19.23 11.39
CA LEU A 371 -21.49 -20.04 12.49
C LEU A 371 -23.01 -20.17 12.40
N ASN A 372 -23.51 -21.36 12.66
CA ASN A 372 -24.92 -21.69 12.66
C ASN A 372 -25.30 -22.50 13.91
N GLU A 373 -26.58 -22.86 14.04
CA GLU A 373 -27.06 -23.65 15.18
C GLU A 373 -26.30 -24.98 15.33
N ASN A 374 -25.98 -25.62 14.21
CA ASN A 374 -25.23 -26.88 14.21
C ASN A 374 -23.83 -26.68 14.78
N SER A 375 -23.19 -25.52 14.57
CA SER A 375 -21.89 -25.19 15.17
C SER A 375 -21.90 -25.27 16.70
N LEU A 376 -23.03 -24.98 17.36
CA LEU A 376 -23.16 -25.11 18.82
C LEU A 376 -23.16 -26.57 19.30
N GLN A 377 -23.62 -27.49 18.44
CA GLN A 377 -23.73 -28.92 18.77
C GLN A 377 -22.49 -29.70 18.35
N THR A 378 -21.94 -29.41 17.17
CA THR A 378 -20.87 -30.19 16.54
C THR A 378 -19.48 -29.55 16.71
N GLY A 379 -19.42 -28.26 17.05
CA GLY A 379 -18.17 -27.51 17.08
C GLY A 379 -17.58 -27.23 15.69
N ILE A 380 -18.36 -27.41 14.61
CA ILE A 380 -17.92 -27.20 13.23
C ILE A 380 -18.41 -25.82 12.74
N ALA A 381 -17.48 -25.02 12.21
CA ALA A 381 -17.74 -23.74 11.60
C ALA A 381 -17.47 -23.77 10.09
N GLY A 382 -18.19 -22.97 9.32
CA GLY A 382 -17.87 -22.70 7.92
C GLY A 382 -16.72 -21.70 7.81
N LEU A 383 -15.78 -21.91 6.90
CA LEU A 383 -14.73 -20.95 6.56
C LEU A 383 -14.81 -20.65 5.07
N ARG A 384 -15.31 -19.46 4.72
CA ARG A 384 -15.49 -19.01 3.33
C ARG A 384 -14.29 -18.19 2.87
N ASN A 385 -13.80 -18.49 1.66
CA ASN A 385 -12.76 -17.70 0.98
C ASN A 385 -13.40 -16.68 0.01
N ARG A 386 -12.99 -15.40 0.10
CA ARG A 386 -13.46 -14.29 -0.76
C ARG A 386 -13.27 -14.54 -2.26
N ASP A 387 -12.11 -15.07 -2.64
CA ASP A 387 -11.69 -15.15 -4.04
C ASP A 387 -12.38 -16.31 -4.77
N THR A 388 -12.42 -17.50 -4.13
CA THR A 388 -13.04 -18.71 -4.69
C THR A 388 -14.52 -18.83 -4.36
N THR A 389 -15.03 -18.09 -3.37
CA THR A 389 -16.37 -18.21 -2.78
C THR A 389 -16.71 -19.56 -2.14
N LEU A 390 -15.77 -20.48 -2.10
CA LEU A 390 -15.97 -21.79 -1.49
C LEU A 390 -15.96 -21.67 0.02
N GLN A 391 -16.84 -22.44 0.66
CA GLN A 391 -16.93 -22.61 2.09
C GLN A 391 -16.46 -24.02 2.43
N GLU A 392 -15.50 -24.13 3.35
CA GLU A 392 -15.04 -25.39 3.91
C GLU A 392 -15.50 -25.53 5.36
N GLU A 393 -15.74 -26.75 5.81
CA GLU A 393 -16.10 -27.05 7.20
C GLU A 393 -14.82 -27.29 8.02
N VAL A 394 -14.71 -26.61 9.16
CA VAL A 394 -13.51 -26.64 10.01
C VAL A 394 -13.96 -26.66 11.48
N HIS A 395 -13.33 -27.52 12.28
CA HIS A 395 -13.57 -27.52 13.72
C HIS A 395 -13.08 -26.21 14.34
N ILE A 396 -13.84 -25.62 15.27
CA ILE A 396 -13.56 -24.28 15.82
C ILE A 396 -12.14 -24.20 16.42
N THR A 397 -11.68 -25.25 17.08
CA THR A 397 -10.33 -25.32 17.68
C THR A 397 -9.18 -25.31 16.66
N GLU A 398 -9.46 -25.64 15.39
CA GLU A 398 -8.45 -25.67 14.33
C GLU A 398 -8.41 -24.36 13.53
N LEU A 399 -9.42 -23.48 13.70
CA LEU A 399 -9.56 -22.26 12.91
C LEU A 399 -8.32 -21.36 13.00
N SER A 400 -7.82 -21.10 14.21
CA SER A 400 -6.62 -20.27 14.41
C SER A 400 -5.43 -20.84 13.64
N SER A 401 -5.08 -22.11 13.85
CA SER A 401 -3.97 -22.77 13.17
C SER A 401 -4.11 -22.76 11.63
N LYS A 402 -5.32 -23.05 11.14
CA LYS A 402 -5.61 -23.12 9.70
C LYS A 402 -5.50 -21.75 9.05
N LEU A 403 -6.08 -20.72 9.68
CA LEU A 403 -5.96 -19.34 9.23
C LEU A 403 -4.52 -18.84 9.24
N SER A 404 -3.72 -19.15 10.28
CA SER A 404 -2.30 -18.79 10.32
C SER A 404 -1.53 -19.39 9.14
N LYS A 405 -1.81 -20.65 8.77
CA LYS A 405 -1.22 -21.31 7.59
C LYS A 405 -1.63 -20.61 6.29
N TYR A 406 -2.92 -20.35 6.09
CA TYR A 406 -3.43 -19.69 4.90
C TYR A 406 -2.93 -18.26 4.73
N LEU A 407 -2.86 -17.51 5.84
CA LEU A 407 -2.33 -16.16 5.89
C LEU A 407 -0.80 -16.14 5.92
N LYS A 408 -0.13 -17.30 5.80
CA LYS A 408 1.32 -17.48 5.87
C LYS A 408 1.95 -16.69 7.01
N MET A 409 1.28 -16.65 8.16
CA MET A 409 1.83 -16.06 9.36
C MET A 409 2.94 -17.00 9.83
N LYS A 410 4.15 -16.46 10.04
CA LYS A 410 5.24 -17.27 10.59
C LYS A 410 4.80 -17.75 11.98
N SER A 411 4.86 -19.06 12.20
CA SER A 411 4.79 -19.67 13.54
C SER A 411 5.97 -19.24 14.38
#